data_AF-A0A3T0L4I4-F1
#
_entry.id   AF-A0A3T0L4I4-F1
#
_cell.length_a   1.000
_cell.length_b   1.000
_cell.length_c   1.000
_cell.angle_alpha   90.00
_cell.angle_beta   90.00
_cell.angle_gamma   90.00
#
_symmetry.space_group_name_H-M   'P 1'
#
loop_
_entity.id
_entity.type
_entity.pdbx_description
1 polymer ?
#
loop_
_entity_poly.entity_id
_entity_poly.type
_entity_poly.pdbx_seq_one_letter_code
_entity_poly.pdbx_strand_id
1 'polypeptide(L)'
;MAELKYLPAGVRLHFKELVYKLTDDLNRYYYFHFEDIPTGLKAEKLLKDYNIKSIPTPDEIFEDCGVSILTTDKETIKDVLLKEGINFEIWKYENGFKKIEGEIVPNEKGTCKI
;
A
#
# COMPACT_ATOMS: atom_id res chain seq x y z
N MET A 1 -13.90 16.58 -4.41
CA MET A 1 -13.03 17.58 -3.75
C MET A 1 -11.99 16.90 -2.83
N ALA A 2 -11.46 15.73 -3.22
CA ALA A 2 -10.74 14.86 -2.29
C ALA A 2 -9.20 14.87 -2.42
N GLU A 3 -8.60 15.53 -3.43
CA GLU A 3 -7.28 15.07 -3.89
C GLU A 3 -6.12 16.09 -3.73
N LEU A 4 -6.40 17.40 -3.60
CA LEU A 4 -5.33 18.40 -3.48
C LEU A 4 -4.49 18.30 -2.20
N LYS A 5 -5.07 17.81 -1.10
CA LYS A 5 -4.35 17.64 0.17
C LYS A 5 -3.35 16.48 0.14
N TYR A 6 -3.57 15.50 -0.75
CA TYR A 6 -2.74 14.30 -0.85
C TYR A 6 -1.79 14.31 -2.05
N LEU A 7 -1.96 15.26 -2.98
CA LEU A 7 -1.01 15.56 -4.07
C LEU A 7 0.47 15.58 -3.65
N PRO A 8 0.89 16.28 -2.56
CA PRO A 8 2.28 16.23 -2.13
C PRO A 8 2.71 14.85 -1.61
N ALA A 9 1.80 14.09 -1.01
CA ALA A 9 2.06 12.71 -0.58
C ALA A 9 2.18 11.76 -1.79
N GLY A 10 1.32 11.92 -2.79
CA GLY A 10 1.36 11.19 -4.06
C GLY A 10 2.67 11.41 -4.81
N VAL A 11 3.10 12.67 -5.00
CA VAL A 11 4.39 12.98 -5.64
C VAL A 11 5.55 12.34 -4.87
N ARG A 12 5.52 12.40 -3.53
CA ARG A 12 6.55 11.77 -2.68
C ARG A 12 6.59 10.25 -2.86
N LEU A 13 5.42 9.61 -2.94
CA LEU A 13 5.29 8.16 -3.12
C LEU A 13 5.80 7.73 -4.50
N HIS A 14 5.42 8.43 -5.57
CA HIS A 14 5.93 8.13 -6.91
C HIS A 14 7.44 8.33 -7.03
N PHE A 15 8.00 9.37 -6.38
CA PHE A 15 9.44 9.55 -6.35
C PHE A 15 10.16 8.42 -5.59
N LYS A 16 9.60 7.99 -4.45
CA LYS A 16 10.11 6.82 -3.71
C LYS A 16 10.07 5.56 -4.56
N GLU A 17 8.97 5.31 -5.28
CA GLU A 17 8.85 4.16 -6.16
C GLU A 17 9.96 4.15 -7.22
N LEU A 18 10.21 5.28 -7.88
CA LEU A 18 11.28 5.40 -8.87
C LEU A 18 12.64 5.08 -8.25
N VAL A 19 12.94 5.65 -7.07
CA VAL A 19 14.21 5.38 -6.36
C VAL A 19 14.33 3.91 -6.01
N TYR A 20 13.26 3.28 -5.50
CA TYR A 20 13.31 1.87 -5.13
C TYR A 20 13.43 0.94 -6.32
N LYS A 21 12.72 1.21 -7.43
CA LYS A 21 12.89 0.44 -8.69
C LYS A 21 14.32 0.51 -9.23
N LEU A 22 15.04 1.60 -8.95
CA LEU A 22 16.44 1.78 -9.35
C LEU A 22 17.44 1.16 -8.38
N THR A 23 17.10 1.04 -7.10
CA THR A 23 18.04 0.64 -6.03
C THR A 23 17.76 -0.75 -5.47
N ASP A 24 16.60 -1.35 -5.76
CA ASP A 24 16.09 -2.51 -5.06
C ASP A 24 15.12 -3.36 -5.90
N ASP A 25 14.94 -4.62 -5.54
CA ASP A 25 14.04 -5.56 -6.22
C ASP A 25 12.72 -5.66 -5.46
N LEU A 26 11.79 -4.74 -5.79
CA LEU A 26 10.48 -4.62 -5.14
C LEU A 26 9.66 -5.92 -5.17
N ASN A 27 9.92 -6.80 -6.14
CA ASN A 27 9.24 -8.07 -6.33
C ASN A 27 9.42 -9.06 -5.17
N ARG A 28 10.44 -8.85 -4.33
CA ARG A 28 10.74 -9.73 -3.17
C ARG A 28 9.87 -9.44 -1.95
N TYR A 29 9.16 -8.32 -1.97
CA TYR A 29 8.39 -7.84 -0.83
C TYR A 29 6.94 -8.32 -0.90
N TYR A 30 6.31 -8.41 0.27
CA TYR A 30 4.87 -8.48 0.41
C TYR A 30 4.29 -7.08 0.36
N TYR A 31 3.24 -6.90 -0.43
CA TYR A 31 2.55 -5.65 -0.66
C TYR A 31 1.29 -5.63 0.18
N PHE A 32 1.25 -4.73 1.16
CA PHE A 32 0.06 -4.45 1.96
C PHE A 32 -0.69 -3.30 1.28
N HIS A 33 -1.79 -3.65 0.63
CA HIS A 33 -2.75 -2.72 0.07
C HIS A 33 -3.81 -2.37 1.12
N PHE A 34 -4.30 -1.13 1.08
CA PHE A 34 -5.29 -0.59 2.03
C PHE A 34 -6.49 -0.03 1.27
N GLU A 35 -7.64 0.03 1.95
CA GLU A 35 -8.90 0.50 1.37
C GLU A 35 -8.84 1.93 0.83
N ASP A 36 -8.04 2.80 1.46
CA ASP A 36 -7.91 4.19 1.09
C ASP A 36 -6.56 4.79 1.50
N ILE A 37 -6.26 5.97 0.93
CA ILE A 37 -5.05 6.74 1.22
C ILE A 37 -4.89 7.07 2.72
N PRO A 38 -5.90 7.60 3.45
CA PRO A 38 -5.71 7.94 4.87
C PRO A 38 -5.39 6.71 5.73
N THR A 39 -5.97 5.56 5.45
CA THR A 39 -5.68 4.29 6.12
C THR A 39 -4.25 3.85 5.84
N GLY A 40 -3.83 3.88 4.57
CA GLY A 40 -2.44 3.56 4.21
C GLY A 40 -1.41 4.54 4.79
N LEU A 41 -1.73 5.84 4.89
CA LEU A 41 -0.87 6.83 5.56
C LEU A 41 -0.83 6.64 7.08
N LYS A 42 -1.94 6.21 7.69
CA LYS A 42 -1.97 5.84 9.11
C LYS A 42 -1.07 4.63 9.35
N ALA A 43 -1.17 3.60 8.51
CA ALA A 43 -0.30 2.44 8.54
C ALA A 43 1.18 2.81 8.32
N GLU A 44 1.50 3.72 7.37
CA GLU A 44 2.87 4.21 7.16
C GLU A 44 3.44 4.82 8.44
N LYS A 45 2.64 5.64 9.15
CA LYS A 45 3.07 6.27 10.40
C LYS A 45 3.26 5.26 11.53
N LEU A 46 2.33 4.32 11.67
CA LEU A 46 2.38 3.27 12.68
C LEU A 46 3.62 2.39 12.51
N LEU A 47 3.98 2.10 11.26
CA LEU A 47 5.06 1.19 10.91
C LEU A 47 6.41 1.91 10.71
N LYS A 48 6.52 3.19 11.07
CA LYS A 48 7.72 3.99 10.80
C LYS A 48 9.00 3.46 11.47
N ASP A 49 8.86 2.77 12.60
CA ASP A 49 9.97 2.14 13.33
C ASP A 49 10.33 0.73 12.78
N TYR A 50 9.56 0.22 11.83
CA TYR A 50 9.82 -1.04 11.15
C TYR A 50 10.53 -0.81 9.81
N ASN A 51 11.24 -1.83 9.32
CA ASN A 51 11.92 -1.76 8.02
C ASN A 51 10.92 -1.93 6.86
N ILE A 52 10.06 -0.94 6.67
CA ILE A 52 9.05 -0.91 5.62
C ILE A 52 9.38 0.10 4.53
N LYS A 53 8.89 -0.16 3.32
CA LYS A 53 8.88 0.80 2.22
C LYS A 53 7.44 1.19 1.92
N SER A 54 7.19 2.45 1.62
CA SER A 54 5.87 2.93 1.17
C SER A 54 5.98 3.45 -0.25
N ILE A 55 5.10 2.98 -1.12
CA ILE A 55 5.00 3.35 -2.53
C ILE A 55 3.51 3.55 -2.89
N PRO A 56 3.18 4.17 -4.03
CA PRO A 56 1.80 4.16 -4.51
C PRO A 56 1.43 2.72 -4.87
N THR A 57 0.15 2.38 -4.70
CA THR A 57 -0.33 1.06 -5.11
C THR A 57 -0.08 0.89 -6.61
N PRO A 58 0.58 -0.20 -7.05
CA PRO A 58 0.72 -0.50 -8.46
C PRO A 58 -0.65 -0.58 -9.14
N ASP A 59 -0.79 -0.01 -10.33
CA ASP A 59 -2.03 -0.04 -11.12
C ASP A 59 -2.56 -1.47 -11.35
N GLU A 60 -1.66 -2.46 -11.39
CA GLU A 60 -2.00 -3.89 -11.49
C GLU A 60 -2.76 -4.45 -10.28
N ILE A 61 -2.64 -3.82 -9.11
CA ILE A 61 -3.38 -4.17 -7.88
C ILE A 61 -4.64 -3.31 -7.76
N PHE A 62 -4.51 -2.00 -8.01
CA PHE A 62 -5.60 -1.05 -7.90
C PHE A 62 -5.35 0.13 -8.86
N GLU A 63 -6.25 0.34 -9.82
CA GLU A 63 -6.13 1.39 -10.86
C GLU A 63 -6.29 2.82 -10.30
N ASP A 64 -6.77 2.95 -9.06
CA ASP A 64 -7.00 4.22 -8.39
C ASP A 64 -5.85 4.60 -7.43
N CYS A 65 -5.77 5.88 -7.05
CA CYS A 65 -4.75 6.38 -6.13
C CYS A 65 -4.82 5.68 -4.76
N GLY A 66 -3.87 4.77 -4.50
CA GLY A 66 -3.73 4.05 -3.23
C GLY A 66 -2.33 4.12 -2.65
N VAL A 67 -2.18 3.66 -1.41
CA VAL A 67 -0.87 3.52 -0.74
C VAL A 67 -0.63 2.03 -0.53
N SER A 68 0.58 1.57 -0.85
CA SER A 68 1.04 0.22 -0.59
C SER A 68 2.26 0.22 0.31
N ILE A 69 2.25 -0.64 1.32
CA ILE A 69 3.39 -0.85 2.23
C ILE A 69 4.08 -2.16 1.87
N LEU A 70 5.37 -2.09 1.59
CA LEU A 70 6.21 -3.21 1.21
C LEU A 70 7.04 -3.64 2.41
N THR A 71 7.00 -4.93 2.73
CA THR A 71 7.79 -5.53 3.80
C THR A 71 8.20 -6.96 3.48
N THR A 72 9.33 -7.41 4.01
CA THR A 72 9.72 -8.82 4.05
C THR A 72 9.07 -9.55 5.22
N ASP A 73 8.82 -8.83 6.31
CA ASP A 73 8.36 -9.35 7.60
C ASP A 73 6.83 -9.34 7.68
N LYS A 74 6.20 -10.10 6.78
CA LYS A 74 4.73 -10.15 6.62
C LYS A 74 4.01 -10.36 7.94
N GLU A 75 4.44 -11.33 8.75
CA GLU A 75 3.72 -11.75 9.97
C GLU A 75 3.75 -10.67 11.05
N THR A 76 4.90 -10.01 11.25
CA THR A 76 5.05 -8.91 12.21
C THR A 76 4.17 -7.73 11.83
N ILE A 77 4.22 -7.31 10.57
CA ILE A 77 3.42 -6.18 10.08
C ILE A 77 1.93 -6.51 10.14
N LYS A 78 1.55 -7.73 9.75
CA LYS A 78 0.18 -8.24 9.86
C LYS A 78 -0.35 -8.14 11.29
N ASP A 79 0.40 -8.63 12.27
CA ASP A 79 0.00 -8.59 13.69
C ASP A 79 -0.20 -7.16 14.21
N VAL A 80 0.72 -6.25 13.85
CA VAL A 80 0.64 -4.83 14.23
C VAL A 80 -0.59 -4.15 13.61
N LEU A 81 -0.87 -4.40 12.33
CA LEU A 81 -2.03 -3.84 11.64
C LEU A 81 -3.35 -4.39 12.19
N LEU A 82 -3.42 -5.69 12.49
CA LEU A 82 -4.60 -6.33 13.08
C LEU A 82 -4.88 -5.82 14.50
N LYS A 83 -3.83 -5.58 15.31
CA LYS A 83 -3.98 -4.99 16.65
C LYS A 83 -4.60 -3.60 16.62
N GLU A 84 -4.30 -2.83 15.58
CA GLU A 84 -4.86 -1.49 15.37
C GLU A 84 -6.23 -1.51 14.67
N GLY A 85 -6.76 -2.69 14.32
CA GLY A 85 -8.04 -2.85 13.62
C GLY A 85 -8.02 -2.29 12.20
N ILE A 86 -6.86 -2.31 11.52
CA ILE A 86 -6.71 -1.82 10.15
C ILE A 86 -6.98 -2.97 9.18
N ASN A 87 -7.86 -2.73 8.20
CA ASN A 87 -8.09 -3.66 7.10
C ASN A 87 -7.02 -3.50 6.02
N PHE A 88 -6.54 -4.62 5.50
CA PHE A 88 -5.53 -4.65 4.45
C PHE A 88 -5.65 -5.93 3.61
N GLU A 89 -5.11 -5.85 2.40
CA GLU A 89 -4.87 -7.01 1.54
C GLU A 89 -3.38 -7.21 1.36
N ILE A 90 -2.95 -8.47 1.35
CA ILE A 90 -1.57 -8.85 1.12
C ILE A 90 -1.45 -9.42 -0.29
N TRP A 91 -0.59 -8.80 -1.08
CA TRP A 91 -0.26 -9.17 -2.44
C TRP A 91 1.22 -9.52 -2.56
N LYS A 92 1.59 -10.33 -3.54
CA LYS A 92 2.99 -10.61 -3.88
C LYS A 92 3.16 -10.74 -5.38
N TYR A 93 4.31 -10.31 -5.86
CA TYR A 93 4.65 -10.40 -7.26
C TYR A 93 5.28 -11.76 -7.58
N GLU A 94 4.57 -12.63 -8.29
CA GLU A 94 5.04 -13.94 -8.76
C GLU A 94 4.54 -14.20 -10.19
N ASN A 95 5.26 -13.62 -11.17
CA ASN A 95 4.82 -13.49 -12.57
C ASN A 95 3.47 -12.76 -12.69
N GLY A 96 3.38 -11.61 -12.00
CA GLY A 96 2.15 -10.83 -11.83
C GLY A 96 1.74 -10.76 -10.35
N PHE A 97 0.96 -9.74 -10.01
CA PHE A 97 0.45 -9.57 -8.66
C PHE A 97 -0.61 -10.61 -8.32
N LYS A 98 -0.36 -11.37 -7.25
CA LYS A 98 -1.29 -12.37 -6.73
C LYS A 98 -1.67 -12.00 -5.30
N LYS A 99 -2.97 -11.97 -5.06
CA LYS A 99 -3.51 -11.83 -3.71
C LYS A 99 -3.20 -13.09 -2.91
N ILE A 100 -2.53 -12.92 -1.78
CA ILE A 100 -2.18 -13.99 -0.85
C ILE A 100 -3.21 -14.07 0.28
N GLU A 101 -3.54 -12.95 0.90
CA GLU A 101 -4.35 -12.90 2.13
C GLU A 101 -5.09 -11.56 2.26
N GLY A 102 -6.08 -11.50 3.15
CA GLY A 102 -6.84 -10.30 3.49
C GLY A 102 -8.12 -10.11 2.67
N GLU A 103 -9.05 -9.33 3.21
CA GLU A 103 -10.27 -8.94 2.52
C GLU A 103 -10.48 -7.46 2.81
N ILE A 104 -10.26 -6.63 1.79
CA ILE A 104 -10.82 -5.28 1.80
C ILE A 104 -12.22 -5.45 1.24
N VAL A 105 -13.24 -5.25 2.08
CA VAL A 105 -14.61 -5.19 1.60
C VAL A 105 -14.73 -3.84 0.87
N PRO A 106 -14.87 -3.81 -0.47
CA PRO A 106 -15.04 -2.55 -1.17
C PRO A 106 -16.31 -1.90 -0.63
N ASN A 107 -16.17 -0.74 -0.02
CA ASN A 107 -17.33 0.07 0.34
C ASN A 107 -17.98 0.46 -1.00
N GLU A 108 -19.23 0.06 -1.25
CA GLU A 108 -20.00 0.28 -2.50
C GLU A 108 -20.19 1.76 -2.91
N LYS A 109 -19.41 2.71 -2.39
CA LYS A 109 -19.43 4.12 -2.77
C LYS A 109 -18.03 4.70 -2.84
N GLY A 110 -17.40 4.50 -3.97
CA GLY A 110 -16.17 5.19 -4.34
C GLY A 110 -15.92 5.08 -5.83
N THR A 111 -16.92 5.36 -6.66
CA THR A 111 -16.70 5.50 -8.10
C THR A 111 -15.72 6.65 -8.32
N CYS A 112 -14.45 6.34 -8.53
CA CYS A 112 -13.56 7.20 -9.28
C CYS A 112 -13.93 7.05 -10.75
N LYS A 113 -14.92 7.84 -11.18
CA LYS A 113 -15.08 8.14 -12.60
C LYS A 113 -14.25 9.37 -12.87
N ILE A 114 -13.21 9.18 -13.69
CA ILE A 114 -12.49 10.25 -14.39
C ILE A 114 -13.48 10.99 -15.31
#